data_AF-A0A8S3T5K9-F1
#
_entry.id   AF-A0A8S3T5K9-F1
#
_cell.length_a   1.000
_cell.length_b   1.000
_cell.length_c   1.000
_cell.angle_alpha   90.00
_cell.angle_beta   90.00
_cell.angle_gamma   90.00
#
_symmetry.space_group_name_H-M   'P 1'
#
loop_
_entity.id
_entity.type
_entity.pdbx_description
1 polymer ?
#
loop_
_entity_poly.entity_id
_entity_poly.type
_entity_poly.pdbx_seq_one_letter_code
_entity_poly.pdbx_strand_id
1 'polypeptide(L)'
;MVYFTNRLLLVFVLVNLIPSSKSILNDSDVEGRMDFLQSSMDRMEHRILTLTKTVNKLSKRKKDEHVMFYATLSSDTVLNINSIVKFNEIQFDEGADFNSGDGVFVSPVSGVFMFSWTTLTYSGKSIDTELRVDNIVKAKQIISPWVNSRKYSKYPVCNLQGK
;
A
#
# COMPACT_ATOMS: atom_id res chain seq x y z
N MET A 1 -102.47 -30.59 -6.31
CA MET A 1 -101.76 -30.68 -7.61
C MET A 1 -101.54 -29.25 -8.13
N VAL A 2 -100.43 -28.80 -8.70
CA VAL A 2 -99.04 -29.24 -8.88
C VAL A 2 -98.25 -27.95 -9.25
N TYR A 3 -96.98 -27.94 -8.87
CA TYR A 3 -95.86 -26.99 -9.00
C TYR A 3 -95.60 -26.25 -10.33
N PHE A 4 -94.87 -25.10 -10.24
CA PHE A 4 -93.57 -24.74 -10.88
C PHE A 4 -93.44 -23.19 -11.02
N THR A 5 -92.33 -22.45 -10.92
CA THR A 5 -90.94 -22.57 -10.41
C THR A 5 -90.30 -21.18 -10.53
N ASN A 6 -89.44 -20.85 -9.56
CA ASN A 6 -88.43 -19.79 -9.57
C ASN A 6 -87.41 -19.97 -10.72
N ARG A 7 -87.06 -18.88 -11.42
CA ARG A 7 -85.85 -18.86 -12.27
C ARG A 7 -85.31 -17.46 -12.55
N LEU A 8 -84.76 -16.76 -11.56
CA LEU A 8 -83.85 -15.61 -11.82
C LEU A 8 -83.00 -15.19 -10.60
N LEU A 9 -82.16 -16.06 -10.05
CA LEU A 9 -81.26 -15.67 -8.93
C LEU A 9 -79.99 -16.53 -8.85
N LEU A 10 -79.33 -16.78 -9.99
CA LEU A 10 -78.12 -17.62 -10.05
C LEU A 10 -76.86 -16.92 -10.60
N VAL A 11 -76.90 -15.62 -10.91
CA VAL A 11 -75.73 -14.92 -11.48
C VAL A 11 -74.93 -14.13 -10.43
N PHE A 12 -75.50 -13.80 -9.27
CA PHE A 12 -74.82 -12.95 -8.27
C PHE A 12 -73.96 -13.69 -7.22
N VAL A 13 -73.95 -15.03 -7.20
CA VAL A 13 -73.23 -15.78 -6.15
C VAL A 13 -71.82 -16.24 -6.58
N LEU A 14 -71.47 -16.19 -7.86
CA LEU A 14 -70.18 -16.69 -8.34
C LEU A 14 -69.01 -15.69 -8.29
N VAL A 15 -69.23 -14.42 -7.92
CA VAL A 15 -68.13 -13.43 -7.82
C VAL A 15 -67.48 -13.38 -6.43
N ASN A 16 -68.08 -14.02 -5.41
CA ASN A 16 -67.59 -13.95 -4.01
C ASN A 16 -66.94 -15.23 -3.47
N LEU A 17 -66.61 -16.21 -4.31
CA LEU A 17 -65.80 -17.37 -3.91
C LEU A 17 -64.57 -17.53 -4.81
N ILE A 18 -63.69 -16.54 -4.77
CA ILE A 18 -62.26 -16.85 -4.88
C ILE A 18 -61.75 -16.84 -3.45
N PRO A 19 -61.61 -18.00 -2.79
CA PRO A 19 -60.86 -18.04 -1.55
C PRO A 19 -59.45 -17.53 -1.86
N SER A 20 -59.09 -16.39 -1.27
CA SER A 20 -57.71 -15.95 -1.19
C SER A 20 -56.90 -17.13 -0.66
N SER A 21 -56.08 -17.74 -1.50
CA SER A 21 -55.14 -18.75 -1.07
C SER A 21 -54.20 -18.08 -0.08
N LYS A 22 -54.43 -18.29 1.22
CA LYS A 22 -53.40 -18.06 2.22
C LYS A 22 -52.32 -19.10 1.91
N SER A 23 -51.24 -18.64 1.31
CA SER A 23 -50.03 -19.45 1.14
C SER A 23 -49.61 -19.95 2.51
N ILE A 24 -49.47 -21.26 2.66
CA ILE A 24 -48.79 -21.89 3.79
C ILE A 24 -47.30 -21.57 3.60
N LEU A 25 -46.87 -20.40 4.03
CA LEU A 25 -45.48 -20.09 4.32
C LEU A 25 -45.45 -19.70 5.79
N ASN A 26 -44.66 -20.43 6.58
CA ASN A 26 -44.39 -20.12 7.98
C ASN A 26 -43.82 -18.70 8.07
N ASP A 27 -44.65 -17.75 8.47
CA ASP A 27 -44.32 -16.33 8.62
C ASP A 27 -43.16 -16.12 9.62
N SER A 28 -43.10 -16.97 10.65
CA SER A 28 -42.03 -16.97 11.66
C SER A 28 -40.65 -17.40 11.13
N ASP A 29 -40.58 -18.19 10.05
CA ASP A 29 -39.32 -18.65 9.47
C ASP A 29 -38.68 -17.56 8.58
N VAL A 30 -39.52 -16.72 7.96
CA VAL A 30 -39.06 -15.56 7.18
C VAL A 30 -38.54 -14.46 8.11
N GLU A 31 -39.24 -14.21 9.22
CA GLU A 31 -38.84 -13.22 10.23
C GLU A 31 -37.51 -13.60 10.90
N GLY A 32 -37.33 -14.86 11.32
CA GLY A 32 -36.05 -15.34 11.87
C GLY A 32 -34.88 -15.27 10.90
N ARG A 33 -35.13 -15.47 9.59
CA ARG A 33 -34.11 -15.28 8.55
C ARG A 33 -33.78 -13.80 8.34
N MET A 34 -34.78 -12.92 8.43
CA MET A 34 -34.60 -11.47 8.32
C MET A 34 -33.76 -10.94 9.51
N ASP A 35 -34.03 -11.39 10.73
CA ASP A 35 -33.28 -11.03 11.94
C ASP A 35 -31.81 -11.51 11.87
N PHE A 36 -31.60 -12.73 11.35
CA PHE A 36 -30.26 -13.25 11.13
C PHE A 36 -29.49 -12.43 10.09
N LEU A 37 -30.13 -12.07 8.98
CA LEU A 37 -29.54 -11.22 7.95
C LEU A 37 -29.21 -9.82 8.47
N GLN A 38 -30.10 -9.22 9.25
CA GLN A 38 -29.89 -7.92 9.89
C GLN A 38 -28.70 -7.98 10.86
N SER A 39 -28.66 -8.99 11.73
CA SER A 39 -27.55 -9.22 12.66
C SER A 39 -26.21 -9.45 11.94
N SER A 40 -26.25 -10.06 10.75
CA SER A 40 -25.07 -10.24 9.90
C SER A 40 -24.61 -8.90 9.29
N MET A 41 -25.56 -8.05 8.85
CA MET A 41 -25.29 -6.73 8.30
C MET A 41 -24.66 -5.80 9.35
N ASP A 42 -25.24 -5.74 10.55
CA ASP A 42 -24.71 -4.93 11.66
C ASP A 42 -23.28 -5.35 12.03
N ARG A 43 -23.02 -6.66 12.06
CA ARG A 43 -21.69 -7.21 12.33
C ARG A 43 -20.70 -6.87 11.21
N MET A 44 -21.17 -6.80 9.97
CA MET A 44 -20.35 -6.41 8.83
C MET A 44 -20.01 -4.92 8.87
N GLU A 45 -20.99 -4.05 9.14
CA GLU A 45 -20.78 -2.62 9.34
C GLU A 45 -19.78 -2.37 10.47
N HIS A 46 -19.92 -3.06 11.59
CA HIS A 46 -18.99 -2.96 12.70
C HIS A 46 -17.56 -3.34 12.29
N ARG A 47 -17.40 -4.40 11.49
CA ARG A 47 -16.08 -4.80 10.96
C ARG A 47 -15.53 -3.75 10.00
N ILE A 48 -16.35 -3.17 9.12
CA ILE A 48 -15.93 -2.10 8.20
C ILE A 48 -15.43 -0.89 8.99
N LEU A 49 -16.17 -0.46 10.00
CA LEU A 49 -15.79 0.67 10.86
C LEU A 49 -14.50 0.37 11.63
N THR A 50 -14.35 -0.85 12.14
CA THR A 50 -13.14 -1.28 12.88
C THR A 50 -11.92 -1.34 11.98
N LEU A 51 -12.07 -1.89 10.77
CA LEU A 51 -11.00 -1.94 9.77
C LEU A 51 -10.61 -0.54 9.33
N THR A 52 -11.58 0.33 9.05
CA THR A 52 -11.34 1.73 8.68
C THR A 52 -10.55 2.46 9.77
N LYS A 53 -10.93 2.29 11.05
CA LYS A 53 -10.19 2.85 12.17
C LYS A 53 -8.75 2.32 12.25
N THR A 54 -8.58 1.02 12.02
CA THR A 54 -7.27 0.37 12.05
C THR A 54 -6.37 0.87 10.93
N VAL A 55 -6.88 0.95 9.70
CA VAL A 55 -6.17 1.48 8.53
C VAL A 55 -5.77 2.94 8.75
N ASN A 56 -6.69 3.79 9.25
CA ASN A 56 -6.37 5.19 9.54
C ASN A 56 -5.30 5.33 10.63
N LYS A 57 -5.35 4.49 11.68
CA LYS A 57 -4.35 4.47 12.74
C LYS A 57 -2.97 4.02 12.23
N LEU A 58 -2.92 2.99 11.39
CA LEU A 58 -1.69 2.50 10.76
C LEU A 58 -1.11 3.52 9.78
N SER A 59 -1.95 4.12 8.95
CA SER A 59 -1.57 5.18 8.03
C SER A 59 -1.03 6.41 8.77
N LYS A 60 -1.63 6.77 9.91
CA LYS A 60 -1.13 7.87 10.75
C LYS A 60 0.22 7.55 11.36
N ARG A 61 0.42 6.33 11.89
CA ARG A 61 1.74 5.92 12.43
C ARG A 61 2.84 6.03 11.39
N LYS A 62 2.59 5.63 10.15
CA LYS A 62 3.56 5.76 9.04
C LYS A 62 3.89 7.22 8.67
N LYS A 63 3.00 8.17 8.99
CA LYS A 63 3.21 9.60 8.68
C LYS A 63 4.02 10.34 9.76
N ASP A 64 3.97 9.84 11.00
CA ASP A 64 4.63 10.45 12.16
C ASP A 64 5.98 9.76 12.50
N GLU A 65 6.46 8.85 11.65
CA GLU A 65 7.68 8.07 11.86
C GLU A 65 8.92 8.85 11.37
N HIS A 66 9.98 8.87 12.17
CA HIS A 66 11.23 9.52 11.80
C HIS A 66 11.92 8.70 10.72
N VAL A 67 12.02 9.26 9.50
CA VAL A 67 12.71 8.60 8.39
C VAL A 67 14.19 8.94 8.45
N MET A 68 15.01 7.99 8.88
CA MET A 68 16.46 8.13 8.95
C MET A 68 17.13 6.77 8.78
N PHE A 69 18.23 6.77 8.04
CA PHE A 69 19.12 5.62 7.93
C PHE A 69 20.58 6.06 8.02
N TYR A 70 21.45 5.14 8.42
CA TYR A 70 22.89 5.27 8.41
C TYR A 70 23.50 3.92 8.04
N ALA A 71 24.33 3.91 7.00
CA ALA A 71 24.95 2.70 6.48
C ALA A 71 26.42 2.94 6.11
N THR A 72 27.23 1.90 6.26
CA THR A 72 28.68 1.88 6.00
C THR A 72 29.02 0.77 5.01
N LEU A 73 30.26 0.80 4.49
CA LEU A 73 30.85 -0.34 3.83
C LEU A 73 31.49 -1.23 4.89
N SER A 74 31.17 -2.53 4.89
CA SER A 74 31.76 -3.48 5.84
C SER A 74 33.24 -3.77 5.56
N SER A 75 33.70 -3.52 4.33
CA SER A 75 35.07 -3.74 3.89
C SER A 75 35.36 -2.90 2.64
N ASP A 76 36.65 -2.76 2.32
CA ASP A 76 37.07 -2.20 1.05
C ASP A 76 36.45 -2.99 -0.13
N THR A 77 36.07 -2.28 -1.18
CA THR A 77 35.44 -2.87 -2.36
C THR A 77 35.89 -2.21 -3.65
N VAL A 78 35.82 -2.96 -4.75
CA VAL A 78 36.12 -2.44 -6.09
C VAL A 78 34.81 -1.97 -6.72
N LEU A 79 34.75 -0.68 -7.04
CA LEU A 79 33.59 -0.08 -7.71
C LEU A 79 33.79 -0.07 -9.22
N ASN A 80 32.75 -0.49 -9.94
CA ASN A 80 32.72 -0.42 -11.39
C ASN A 80 32.19 0.95 -11.85
N ILE A 81 32.52 1.30 -13.09
CA ILE A 81 31.99 2.51 -13.71
C ILE A 81 30.47 2.34 -13.82
N ASN A 82 29.72 3.39 -13.45
CA ASN A 82 28.26 3.43 -13.44
C ASN A 82 27.60 2.37 -12.53
N SER A 83 28.33 1.78 -11.57
CA SER A 83 27.72 0.87 -10.58
C SER A 83 27.18 1.63 -9.39
N ILE A 84 26.13 1.07 -8.77
CA ILE A 84 25.60 1.60 -7.52
C ILE A 84 26.56 1.27 -6.35
N VAL A 85 26.89 2.26 -5.51
CA VAL A 85 27.65 2.06 -4.28
C VAL A 85 26.73 1.39 -3.25
N LYS A 86 27.05 0.16 -2.86
CA LYS A 86 26.26 -0.63 -1.91
C LYS A 86 26.88 -0.55 -0.52
N PHE A 87 26.40 0.40 0.29
CA PHE A 87 26.72 0.44 1.72
C PHE A 87 26.01 -0.73 2.40
N ASN A 88 26.71 -1.86 2.51
CA ASN A 88 26.12 -3.16 2.85
C ASN A 88 25.93 -3.38 4.35
N GLU A 89 26.44 -2.49 5.19
CA GLU A 89 26.34 -2.58 6.63
C GLU A 89 25.42 -1.49 7.18
N ILE A 90 24.21 -1.87 7.58
CA ILE A 90 23.23 -0.94 8.17
C ILE A 90 23.55 -0.77 9.65
N GLN A 91 23.85 0.46 10.05
CA GLN A 91 24.06 0.82 11.45
C GLN A 91 22.75 1.26 12.11
N PHE A 92 21.87 1.89 11.33
CA PHE A 92 20.55 2.37 11.76
C PHE A 92 19.62 2.47 10.57
N ASP A 93 18.40 1.95 10.67
CA ASP A 93 17.31 2.14 9.70
C ASP A 93 15.97 1.75 10.37
N GLU A 94 15.27 2.72 10.95
CA GLU A 94 13.99 2.48 11.64
C GLU A 94 12.85 2.13 10.66
N GLY A 95 12.93 2.62 9.42
CA GLY A 95 11.89 2.44 8.40
C GLY A 95 12.08 1.22 7.49
N ALA A 96 13.28 0.62 7.49
CA ALA A 96 13.71 -0.36 6.48
C ALA A 96 13.57 0.19 5.05
N ASP A 97 13.77 1.50 4.90
CA ASP A 97 13.58 2.23 3.65
C ASP A 97 14.86 2.24 2.79
N PHE A 98 16.01 1.85 3.37
CA PHE A 98 17.27 1.67 2.66
C PHE A 98 17.57 0.18 2.43
N ASN A 99 17.67 -0.21 1.16
CA ASN A 99 18.06 -1.57 0.80
C ASN A 99 19.58 -1.68 0.62
N SER A 100 20.25 -2.31 1.58
CA SER A 100 21.70 -2.53 1.54
C SER A 100 22.17 -3.47 0.41
N GLY A 101 21.26 -4.29 -0.14
CA GLY A 101 21.56 -5.22 -1.23
C GLY A 101 21.71 -4.56 -2.61
N ASP A 102 21.05 -3.43 -2.84
CA ASP A 102 21.13 -2.65 -4.08
C ASP A 102 21.67 -1.22 -3.89
N GLY A 103 21.71 -0.71 -2.65
CA GLY A 103 22.18 0.63 -2.31
C GLY A 103 21.14 1.72 -2.54
N VAL A 104 19.85 1.37 -2.61
CA VAL A 104 18.75 2.30 -2.92
C VAL A 104 17.94 2.62 -1.67
N PHE A 105 17.76 3.92 -1.41
CA PHE A 105 16.74 4.40 -0.48
C PHE A 105 15.45 4.74 -1.23
N VAL A 106 14.32 4.25 -0.73
CA VAL A 106 12.98 4.53 -1.25
C VAL A 106 12.22 5.34 -0.22
N SER A 107 11.85 6.56 -0.58
CA SER A 107 11.13 7.44 0.33
C SER A 107 9.75 6.88 0.70
N PRO A 108 9.42 6.69 1.99
CA PRO A 108 8.12 6.15 2.41
C PRO A 108 7.00 7.20 2.36
N VAL A 109 7.36 8.49 2.36
CA VAL A 109 6.45 9.64 2.45
C VAL A 109 6.99 10.82 1.65
N SER A 110 6.11 11.64 1.07
CA SER A 110 6.52 12.88 0.42
C SER A 110 7.10 13.86 1.44
N GLY A 111 8.28 14.41 1.15
CA GLY A 111 8.96 15.32 2.07
C GLY A 111 10.31 15.79 1.54
N VAL A 112 11.03 16.53 2.39
CA VAL A 112 12.40 16.95 2.15
C VAL A 112 13.33 16.01 2.90
N PHE A 113 14.35 15.50 2.20
CA PHE A 113 15.34 14.59 2.76
C PHE A 113 16.72 15.21 2.66
N MET A 114 17.55 14.97 3.68
CA MET A 114 18.94 15.39 3.71
C MET A 114 19.83 14.15 3.59
N PHE A 115 20.76 14.20 2.64
CA PHE A 115 21.74 13.15 2.43
C PHE A 115 23.14 13.71 2.63
N SER A 116 23.97 12.95 3.34
CA SER A 116 25.40 13.18 3.44
C SER A 116 26.08 11.84 3.23
N TRP A 117 27.20 11.85 2.50
CA TRP A 117 28.03 10.67 2.32
C TRP A 117 29.49 11.08 2.25
N THR A 118 30.34 10.13 2.59
CA THR A 118 31.78 10.25 2.47
C THR A 118 32.32 9.06 1.72
N THR A 119 33.43 9.26 1.03
CA THR A 119 34.14 8.19 0.34
C THR A 119 35.61 8.30 0.66
N LEU A 120 36.27 7.15 0.72
CA LEU A 120 37.72 7.02 0.84
C LEU A 120 38.19 6.10 -0.27
N THR A 121 39.37 6.38 -0.80
CA THR A 121 40.00 5.55 -1.83
C THR A 121 41.46 5.35 -1.50
N TYR A 122 42.04 4.26 -2.01
CA TYR A 122 43.47 4.02 -1.93
C TYR A 122 44.28 5.14 -2.60
N SER A 123 45.51 5.31 -2.13
CA SER A 123 46.44 6.31 -2.67
C SER A 123 46.60 6.19 -4.18
N GLY A 124 46.64 7.34 -4.87
CA GLY A 124 46.81 7.42 -6.32
C GLY A 124 45.58 7.02 -7.15
N LYS A 125 44.43 6.78 -6.51
CA LYS A 125 43.17 6.47 -7.20
C LYS A 125 42.20 7.65 -7.12
N SER A 126 41.38 7.79 -8.16
CA SER A 126 40.29 8.76 -8.19
C SER A 126 38.95 8.04 -8.13
N ILE A 127 37.98 8.66 -7.47
CA ILE A 127 36.60 8.20 -7.42
C ILE A 127 35.65 9.39 -7.50
N ASP A 128 34.64 9.28 -8.36
CA ASP A 128 33.61 10.29 -8.51
C ASP A 128 32.25 9.68 -8.17
N THR A 129 31.66 10.02 -7.03
CA THR A 129 30.32 9.54 -6.66
C THR A 129 29.25 10.57 -6.97
N GLU A 130 28.06 10.10 -7.33
CA GLU A 130 26.90 10.95 -7.60
C GLU A 130 25.72 10.54 -6.72
N LEU A 131 25.01 11.50 -6.13
CA LEU A 131 23.67 11.27 -5.59
C LEU A 131 22.66 11.45 -6.72
N ARG A 132 21.85 10.43 -7.00
CA ARG A 132 20.80 10.47 -8.01
C ARG A 132 19.42 10.27 -7.40
N VAL A 133 18.41 10.94 -7.95
CA VAL A 133 16.98 10.71 -7.67
C VAL A 133 16.31 10.39 -8.99
N ASP A 134 15.72 9.22 -9.11
CA ASP A 134 15.11 8.69 -10.34
C ASP A 134 16.08 8.78 -11.52
N ASN A 135 17.32 8.36 -11.28
CA ASN A 135 18.43 8.41 -12.24
C ASN A 135 18.87 9.84 -12.67
N ILE A 136 18.36 10.89 -12.02
CA ILE A 136 18.77 12.29 -12.24
C ILE A 136 19.79 12.69 -11.17
N VAL A 137 20.97 13.17 -11.60
CA VAL A 137 22.02 13.64 -10.69
C VAL A 137 21.56 14.87 -9.91
N LYS A 138 21.67 14.81 -8.58
CA LYS A 138 21.36 15.90 -7.65
C LYS A 138 22.60 16.48 -6.98
N ALA A 139 23.63 15.67 -6.75
CA ALA A 139 24.88 16.11 -6.19
C ALA A 139 26.03 15.18 -6.60
N LYS A 140 27.28 15.65 -6.46
CA LYS A 140 28.49 14.95 -6.88
C LYS A 140 29.61 15.16 -5.87
N GLN A 141 30.37 14.11 -5.57
CA GLN A 141 31.61 14.17 -4.81
C GLN A 141 32.74 13.62 -5.68
N ILE A 142 33.85 14.35 -5.78
CA ILE A 142 35.03 13.96 -6.54
C ILE A 142 36.20 13.86 -5.58
N ILE A 143 36.87 12.72 -5.59
CA ILE A 143 38.13 12.51 -4.90
C ILE A 143 39.16 12.17 -5.96
N SER A 144 40.19 13.00 -6.07
CA SER A 144 41.32 12.79 -6.96
C SER A 144 42.62 12.92 -6.18
N PRO A 145 43.66 12.12 -6.50
CA PRO A 145 44.97 12.31 -5.92
C PRO A 145 45.53 13.67 -6.35
N TRP A 146 46.38 14.24 -5.51
CA TRP A 146 47.10 15.49 -5.80
C TRP A 146 48.23 15.21 -6.82
N VAL A 147 47.86 14.98 -8.08
CA VAL A 147 48.80 14.82 -9.20
C VAL A 147 48.13 15.49 -10.40
N ASN A 148 48.89 16.28 -11.18
CA ASN A 148 48.47 17.05 -12.37
C ASN A 148 47.68 16.26 -13.44
N SER A 149 46.48 15.77 -13.14
CA SER A 149 45.79 14.72 -13.90
C SER A 149 44.39 15.16 -14.34
N ARG A 150 44.34 16.10 -15.29
CA ARG A 150 43.22 16.17 -16.24
C ARG A 150 43.30 14.96 -17.15
N LYS A 151 42.75 13.81 -16.75
CA LYS A 151 42.24 12.74 -17.63
C LYS A 151 41.79 11.58 -16.73
N TYR A 152 40.62 11.02 -17.03
CA TYR A 152 39.94 9.89 -16.36
C TYR A 152 39.06 10.25 -15.15
N SER A 153 37.94 10.92 -15.42
CA SER A 153 36.76 10.97 -14.54
C SER A 153 35.78 9.89 -14.99
N LYS A 154 35.40 8.97 -14.10
CA LYS A 154 34.49 7.83 -14.33
C LYS A 154 33.69 7.59 -13.04
N TYR A 155 32.36 7.51 -13.15
CA TYR A 155 31.44 7.76 -12.03
C TYR A 155 30.82 6.48 -11.42
N PRO A 156 31.09 6.14 -10.14
CA PRO A 156 30.14 5.39 -9.32
C PRO A 156 28.89 6.21 -8.94
N VAL A 157 27.79 5.52 -8.69
CA VAL A 157 26.45 6.11 -8.56
C VAL A 157 25.86 5.75 -7.21
N CYS A 158 25.22 6.68 -6.52
CA CYS A 158 24.30 6.43 -5.41
C CYS A 158 22.91 6.72 -5.97
N ASN A 159 22.01 5.73 -6.00
CA ASN A 159 20.71 5.85 -6.67
C ASN A 159 19.58 5.91 -5.65
N LEU A 160 18.67 6.88 -5.82
CA LEU A 160 17.43 7.02 -5.07
C LEU A 160 16.27 6.91 -6.05
N GLN A 161 15.14 6.36 -5.61
CA GLN A 161 13.91 6.35 -6.40
C GLN A 161 12.78 7.06 -5.66
N GLY A 162 12.11 7.98 -6.36
CA GLY A 162 10.86 8.61 -5.95
C GLY A 162 9.65 7.78 -6.40
N LYS A 163 8.52 7.97 -5.70
CA LYS A 163 7.21 7.51 -6.16
C LYS A 163 6.49 8.63 -6.88
#